data_AF-A0A151S0X6-F1
#
_entry.id   AF-A0A151S0X6-F1
#
_cell.length_a   1.000
_cell.length_b   1.000
_cell.length_c   1.000
_cell.angle_alpha   90.00
_cell.angle_beta   90.00
_cell.angle_gamma   90.00
#
_symmetry.space_group_name_H-M   'P 1'
#
loop_
_entity.id
_entity.type
_entity.pdbx_description
1 polymer ?
#
loop_
_entity_poly.entity_id
_entity_poly.type
_entity_poly.pdbx_seq_one_letter_code
_entity_poly.pdbx_strand_id
1 'polypeptide(L)'
;MAGLATAEISDANAAHVASGDVRVMHPVFKVYGQSTAFSGPIVTVKVFEDNVLVREILETKGEGRVLVVDGGGSLRCALLGGNLAQIAHNMGWAGIVVNGCIRDVDEINACDIGVRALASHPLRSNKKRTGEKNVPVYVGGTFIREGEWLYADNDGILVSKFELST
;
A
#
# COMPACT_ATOMS: atom_id res chain seq x y z
N MET A 1 11.27 -17.52 -6.45
CA MET A 1 12.08 -16.44 -5.83
C MET A 1 11.97 -16.63 -4.33
N ALA A 2 13.10 -16.64 -3.61
CA ALA A 2 13.06 -16.63 -2.15
C ALA A 2 12.18 -15.46 -1.70
N GLY A 3 11.19 -15.73 -0.85
CA GLY A 3 10.27 -14.69 -0.40
C GLY A 3 11.05 -13.62 0.36
N LEU A 4 10.87 -12.36 -0.02
CA LEU A 4 11.40 -11.19 0.68
C LEU A 4 10.72 -11.09 2.05
N ALA A 5 11.23 -11.80 3.05
CA ALA A 5 10.74 -11.75 4.42
C ALA A 5 11.18 -10.43 5.08
N THR A 6 10.24 -9.63 5.58
CA THR A 6 10.56 -8.31 6.15
C THR A 6 11.46 -8.40 7.37
N ALA A 7 11.33 -9.47 8.17
CA ALA A 7 12.24 -9.75 9.29
C ALA A 7 13.70 -9.94 8.81
N GLU A 8 13.92 -10.78 7.80
CA GLU A 8 15.26 -11.02 7.23
C GLU A 8 15.84 -9.75 6.61
N ILE A 9 15.02 -8.98 5.88
CA ILE A 9 15.42 -7.68 5.31
C ILE A 9 15.84 -6.71 6.43
N SER A 10 15.06 -6.64 7.51
CA SER A 10 15.35 -5.78 8.66
C SER A 10 16.68 -6.14 9.31
N ASP A 11 16.92 -7.43 9.57
CA ASP A 11 18.15 -7.91 10.20
C ASP A 11 19.38 -7.67 9.31
N ALA A 12 19.27 -7.98 8.01
CA ALA A 12 20.35 -7.76 7.04
C ALA A 12 20.69 -6.28 6.85
N ASN A 13 19.73 -5.38 7.09
CA ASN A 13 19.86 -3.94 6.90
C ASN A 13 19.82 -3.15 8.21
N ALA A 14 20.21 -3.75 9.34
CA ALA A 14 20.13 -3.14 10.67
C ALA A 14 20.80 -1.75 10.76
N ALA A 15 21.91 -1.53 10.05
CA ALA A 15 22.56 -0.22 9.98
C ALA A 15 21.68 0.85 9.29
N HIS A 16 20.97 0.47 8.22
CA HIS A 16 20.02 1.35 7.53
C HIS A 16 18.72 1.55 8.32
N VAL A 17 18.32 0.57 9.13
CA VAL A 17 17.24 0.73 10.10
C VAL A 17 17.64 1.77 11.16
N ALA A 18 18.85 1.66 11.72
CA ALA A 18 19.36 2.61 12.71
C ALA A 18 19.54 4.04 12.15
N SER A 19 19.91 4.18 10.87
CA SER A 19 20.03 5.50 10.22
C SER A 19 18.68 6.09 9.77
N GLY A 20 17.61 5.30 9.73
CA GLY A 20 16.30 5.69 9.21
C GLY A 20 16.20 5.68 7.68
N ASP A 21 17.17 5.09 6.98
CA ASP A 21 17.10 4.84 5.54
C ASP A 21 16.12 3.70 5.21
N VAL A 22 16.05 2.70 6.09
CA VAL A 22 14.99 1.69 6.16
C VAL A 22 14.13 1.99 7.38
N ARG A 23 12.81 2.02 7.21
CA ARG A 23 11.84 2.45 8.23
C ARG A 23 10.76 1.39 8.39
N VAL A 24 10.50 1.01 9.62
CA VAL A 24 9.43 0.07 9.98
C VAL A 24 8.15 0.85 10.20
N MET A 25 7.08 0.51 9.48
CA MET A 25 5.76 1.12 9.69
C MET A 25 5.08 0.50 10.93
N HIS A 26 4.18 1.26 11.56
CA HIS A 26 3.39 0.77 12.68
C HIS A 26 2.55 -0.47 12.30
N PRO A 27 2.41 -1.46 13.20
CA PRO A 27 1.74 -2.74 12.92
C PRO A 27 0.20 -2.61 13.06
N VAL A 28 -0.41 -1.69 12.30
CA VAL A 28 -1.85 -1.38 12.36
C VAL A 28 -2.61 -1.85 11.12
N PHE A 29 -1.91 -2.33 10.10
CA PHE A 29 -2.50 -2.73 8.82
C PHE A 29 -2.86 -4.21 8.83
N LYS A 30 -4.10 -4.51 8.44
CA LYS A 30 -4.58 -5.87 8.21
C LYS A 30 -4.21 -6.34 6.81
N VAL A 31 -4.02 -7.64 6.68
CA VAL A 31 -3.69 -8.34 5.43
C VAL A 31 -4.98 -8.61 4.65
N TYR A 32 -4.98 -8.22 3.38
CA TYR A 32 -6.01 -8.57 2.40
C TYR A 32 -5.33 -8.91 1.06
N GLY A 33 -6.07 -9.57 0.17
CA GLY A 33 -5.50 -10.04 -1.09
C GLY A 33 -4.83 -11.40 -0.97
N GLN A 34 -4.75 -12.13 -2.08
CA GLN A 34 -4.14 -13.47 -2.09
C GLN A 34 -2.62 -13.40 -1.90
N SER A 35 -1.97 -12.35 -2.38
CA SER A 35 -0.53 -12.17 -2.20
C SER A 35 -0.23 -11.62 -0.81
N THR A 36 0.20 -12.51 0.07
CA THR A 36 0.55 -12.15 1.45
C THR A 36 1.91 -11.45 1.55
N ALA A 37 2.74 -11.49 0.51
CA ALA A 37 4.03 -10.81 0.48
C ALA A 37 4.24 -10.10 -0.87
N PHE A 38 4.61 -8.82 -0.84
CA PHE A 38 4.80 -8.01 -2.03
C PHE A 38 5.78 -6.87 -1.77
N SER A 39 6.42 -6.39 -2.83
CA SER A 39 7.34 -5.27 -2.77
C SER A 39 7.39 -4.53 -4.10
N GLY A 40 7.85 -3.29 -4.06
CA GLY A 40 8.11 -2.52 -5.28
C GLY A 40 8.29 -1.02 -5.04
N PRO A 41 8.58 -0.27 -6.12
CA PRO A 41 8.69 1.18 -6.04
C PRO A 41 7.35 1.82 -5.71
N ILE A 42 7.36 2.84 -4.86
CA ILE A 42 6.19 3.48 -4.30
C ILE A 42 5.67 4.57 -5.23
N VAL A 43 4.36 4.57 -5.45
CA VAL A 43 3.56 5.72 -5.91
C VAL A 43 2.66 6.17 -4.77
N THR A 44 2.48 7.47 -4.60
CA THR A 44 1.71 8.03 -3.49
C THR A 44 0.46 8.76 -3.97
N VAL A 45 -0.60 8.71 -3.18
CA VAL A 45 -1.78 9.56 -3.36
C VAL A 45 -2.36 9.93 -2.01
N LYS A 46 -2.69 11.20 -1.84
CA LYS A 46 -3.34 11.73 -0.64
C LYS A 46 -4.76 12.12 -0.96
N VAL A 47 -5.71 11.53 -0.24
CA VAL A 47 -7.14 11.74 -0.41
C VAL A 47 -7.82 11.80 0.95
N PHE A 48 -9.07 12.25 0.97
CA PHE A 48 -9.90 12.16 2.18
C PHE A 48 -11.32 11.77 1.79
N GLU A 49 -11.68 10.52 2.09
CA GLU A 49 -13.02 9.98 1.85
C GLU A 49 -13.50 10.14 0.39
N ASP A 50 -12.55 10.12 -0.54
CA ASP A 50 -12.73 10.18 -1.99
C ASP A 50 -11.70 9.27 -2.64
N ASN A 51 -12.08 8.49 -3.64
CA ASN A 51 -11.17 7.55 -4.28
C ASN A 51 -11.13 7.68 -5.81
N VAL A 52 -11.54 8.81 -6.36
CA VAL A 52 -11.43 9.04 -7.81
C VAL A 52 -9.96 9.02 -8.24
N LEU A 53 -9.08 9.69 -7.50
CA LEU A 53 -7.65 9.70 -7.82
C LEU A 53 -6.98 8.33 -7.62
N VAL A 54 -7.43 7.54 -6.63
CA VAL A 54 -6.98 6.15 -6.42
C VAL A 54 -7.31 5.32 -7.66
N ARG A 55 -8.55 5.39 -8.13
CA ARG A 55 -8.98 4.71 -9.36
C ARG A 55 -8.15 5.12 -10.57
N GLU A 56 -8.01 6.43 -10.82
CA GLU A 56 -7.27 6.95 -11.97
C GLU A 56 -5.81 6.46 -11.99
N ILE A 57 -5.17 6.26 -10.82
CA ILE A 57 -3.81 5.72 -10.74
C ILE A 57 -3.80 4.21 -11.03
N LEU A 58 -4.70 3.44 -10.41
CA LEU A 58 -4.75 1.99 -10.57
C LEU A 58 -5.13 1.54 -11.99
N GLU A 59 -5.83 2.38 -12.75
CA GLU A 59 -6.12 2.15 -14.17
C GLU A 59 -4.90 2.37 -15.09
N THR A 60 -3.76 2.84 -14.56
CA THR A 60 -2.48 2.91 -15.27
C THR A 60 -1.62 1.67 -15.03
N LYS A 61 -0.64 1.41 -15.90
CA LYS A 61 0.30 0.29 -15.74
C LYS A 61 1.02 0.35 -14.39
N GLY A 62 0.93 -0.71 -13.61
CA GLY A 62 1.57 -0.83 -12.31
C GLY A 62 3.07 -1.06 -12.40
N GLU A 63 3.51 -1.92 -13.33
CA GLU A 63 4.94 -2.23 -13.54
C GLU A 63 5.64 -2.70 -12.25
N GLY A 64 4.93 -3.49 -11.44
CA GLY A 64 5.43 -3.96 -10.14
C GLY A 64 5.48 -2.90 -9.04
N ARG A 65 4.93 -1.70 -9.27
CA ARG A 65 4.85 -0.65 -8.25
C ARG A 65 3.84 -0.98 -7.14
N VAL A 66 4.00 -0.28 -6.02
CA VAL A 66 3.08 -0.29 -4.88
C VAL A 66 2.41 1.06 -4.75
N LEU A 67 1.07 1.09 -4.69
CA LEU A 67 0.33 2.31 -4.41
C LEU A 67 0.15 2.50 -2.90
N VAL A 68 0.65 3.62 -2.37
CA VAL A 68 0.39 4.05 -0.99
C VAL A 68 -0.66 5.16 -0.99
N VAL A 69 -1.82 4.86 -0.44
CA VAL A 69 -2.97 5.75 -0.31
C VAL A 69 -3.00 6.32 1.11
N ASP A 70 -2.72 7.61 1.25
CA ASP A 70 -3.01 8.34 2.49
C ASP A 70 -4.47 8.81 2.48
N GLY A 71 -5.35 8.03 3.12
CA GLY A 71 -6.77 8.35 3.32
C GLY A 71 -7.05 9.16 4.59
N GLY A 72 -6.01 9.68 5.25
CA GLY A 72 -6.11 10.36 6.55
C GLY A 72 -6.50 9.44 7.70
N GLY A 73 -6.37 8.11 7.53
CA GLY A 73 -6.75 7.12 8.54
C GLY A 73 -8.26 7.05 8.81
N SER A 74 -9.10 7.61 7.92
CA SER A 74 -10.55 7.58 8.13
C SER A 74 -11.08 6.14 8.08
N LEU A 75 -11.90 5.81 9.08
CA LEU A 75 -12.60 4.53 9.16
C LEU A 75 -14.07 4.61 8.73
N ARG A 76 -14.52 5.75 8.18
CA ARG A 76 -15.95 6.00 7.90
C ARG A 76 -16.41 5.53 6.52
N CYS A 77 -15.50 5.27 5.59
CA CYS A 77 -15.81 4.77 4.26
C CYS A 77 -14.62 4.06 3.62
N ALA A 78 -14.89 3.21 2.63
CA ALA A 78 -13.90 2.47 1.89
C ALA A 78 -13.34 3.23 0.69
N LEU A 79 -12.01 3.27 0.58
CA LEU A 79 -11.26 3.88 -0.53
C LEU A 79 -10.90 2.86 -1.62
N LEU A 80 -10.93 1.56 -1.31
CA LEU A 80 -10.70 0.46 -2.24
C LEU A 80 -11.82 -0.57 -2.12
N GLY A 81 -12.20 -1.19 -3.24
CA GLY A 81 -13.13 -2.31 -3.30
C GLY A 81 -12.66 -3.35 -4.32
N GLY A 82 -13.39 -4.45 -4.45
CA GLY A 82 -13.00 -5.63 -5.24
C GLY A 82 -12.68 -5.32 -6.69
N ASN A 83 -13.57 -4.56 -7.36
CA ASN A 83 -13.34 -4.13 -8.75
C ASN A 83 -12.03 -3.35 -8.95
N LEU A 84 -11.66 -2.46 -8.02
CA LEU A 84 -10.41 -1.70 -8.12
C LEU A 84 -9.18 -2.58 -7.84
N ALA A 85 -9.28 -3.53 -6.92
CA ALA A 85 -8.22 -4.51 -6.67
C ALA A 85 -7.98 -5.40 -7.90
N GLN A 86 -9.05 -5.84 -8.57
CA GLN A 86 -8.96 -6.60 -9.82
C GLN A 86 -8.31 -5.78 -10.94
N ILE A 87 -8.69 -4.50 -11.09
CA ILE A 87 -8.04 -3.60 -12.05
C ILE A 87 -6.55 -3.48 -11.74
N ALA A 88 -6.18 -3.25 -10.48
CA ALA A 88 -4.80 -3.13 -10.07
C ALA A 88 -3.98 -4.39 -10.39
N HIS A 89 -4.52 -5.56 -10.09
CA HIS A 89 -3.92 -6.84 -10.46
C HIS A 89 -3.72 -6.95 -11.98
N ASN A 90 -4.77 -6.69 -12.77
CA ASN A 90 -4.72 -6.74 -14.24
C ASN A 90 -3.73 -5.74 -14.85
N MET A 91 -3.53 -4.59 -14.20
CA MET A 91 -2.57 -3.58 -14.61
C MET A 91 -1.14 -3.85 -14.12
N GLY A 92 -0.90 -4.94 -13.37
CA GLY A 92 0.42 -5.35 -12.92
C GLY A 92 0.97 -4.56 -11.74
N TRP A 93 0.11 -4.08 -10.85
CA TRP A 93 0.53 -3.53 -9.56
C TRP A 93 0.95 -4.67 -8.61
N ALA A 94 2.05 -4.48 -7.88
CA ALA A 94 2.50 -5.46 -6.88
C ALA A 94 1.61 -5.43 -5.63
N GLY A 95 1.13 -4.24 -5.25
CA GLY A 95 0.22 -4.11 -4.12
C GLY A 95 -0.28 -2.71 -3.83
N ILE A 96 -1.14 -2.61 -2.82
CA ILE A 96 -1.80 -1.38 -2.39
C ILE A 96 -1.78 -1.30 -0.86
N VAL A 97 -1.30 -0.20 -0.31
CA VAL A 97 -1.37 0.12 1.12
C VAL A 97 -2.31 1.29 1.33
N VAL A 98 -3.34 1.12 2.15
CA VAL A 98 -4.40 2.11 2.39
C VAL A 98 -4.40 2.54 3.85
N ASN A 99 -4.03 3.80 4.10
CA ASN A 99 -4.26 4.48 5.37
C ASN A 99 -5.75 4.85 5.52
N GLY A 100 -6.60 3.86 5.68
CA GLY A 100 -8.05 3.99 5.73
C GLY A 100 -8.73 2.62 5.56
N CYS A 101 -10.02 2.64 5.27
CA CYS A 101 -10.80 1.42 5.06
C CYS A 101 -10.87 0.96 3.60
N ILE A 102 -11.17 -0.33 3.44
CA ILE A 102 -11.50 -0.99 2.16
C ILE A 102 -12.85 -1.72 2.27
N ARG A 103 -13.33 -2.35 1.21
CA ARG A 103 -14.54 -3.19 1.22
C ARG A 103 -14.44 -4.32 0.19
N ASP A 104 -15.48 -5.15 0.12
CA ASP A 104 -15.57 -6.29 -0.80
C ASP A 104 -14.40 -7.27 -0.56
N VAL A 105 -14.16 -7.58 0.72
CA VAL A 105 -12.97 -8.32 1.20
C VAL A 105 -12.80 -9.67 0.50
N ASP A 106 -13.89 -10.42 0.29
CA ASP A 106 -13.83 -11.73 -0.36
C ASP A 106 -13.38 -11.61 -1.82
N GLU A 107 -13.83 -10.58 -2.55
CA GLU A 107 -13.38 -10.31 -3.91
C GLU A 107 -11.90 -9.90 -3.94
N ILE A 108 -11.47 -9.06 -2.99
CA ILE A 108 -10.06 -8.67 -2.88
C ILE A 108 -9.18 -9.88 -2.58
N ASN A 109 -9.60 -10.75 -1.66
CA ASN A 109 -8.85 -11.96 -1.27
C ASN A 109 -8.78 -13.01 -2.39
N ALA A 110 -9.62 -12.91 -3.41
CA ALA A 110 -9.54 -13.75 -4.61
C ALA A 110 -8.59 -13.17 -5.69
N CYS A 111 -8.08 -11.95 -5.53
CA CYS A 111 -7.14 -11.32 -6.46
C CYS A 111 -5.69 -11.63 -6.05
N ASP A 112 -4.84 -11.99 -7.03
CA ASP A 112 -3.40 -12.20 -6.85
C ASP A 112 -2.64 -10.86 -6.77
N ILE A 113 -2.94 -10.08 -5.74
CA ILE A 113 -2.34 -8.78 -5.43
C ILE A 113 -2.22 -8.63 -3.92
N GLY A 114 -1.20 -7.90 -3.47
CA GLY A 114 -1.04 -7.57 -2.06
C GLY A 114 -1.87 -6.36 -1.65
N VAL A 115 -2.66 -6.48 -0.58
CA VAL A 115 -3.40 -5.34 -0.01
C VAL A 115 -3.15 -5.23 1.49
N ARG A 116 -2.95 -4.01 1.95
CA ARG A 116 -2.85 -3.65 3.37
C ARG A 116 -3.78 -2.48 3.67
N ALA A 117 -4.61 -2.60 4.70
CA ALA A 117 -5.52 -1.53 5.09
C ALA A 117 -5.85 -1.56 6.59
N LEU A 118 -6.33 -0.45 7.15
CA LEU A 118 -6.63 -0.39 8.59
C LEU A 118 -7.82 -1.28 8.99
N ALA A 119 -8.89 -1.26 8.17
CA ALA A 119 -10.09 -2.05 8.40
C ALA A 119 -10.92 -2.22 7.13
N SER A 120 -11.98 -3.02 7.21
CA SER A 120 -13.05 -3.06 6.20
C SER A 120 -14.22 -2.19 6.66
N HIS A 121 -14.92 -1.55 5.71
CA HIS A 121 -16.09 -0.73 5.97
C HIS A 121 -17.04 -0.75 4.76
N PRO A 122 -18.35 -1.01 4.92
CA PRO A 122 -19.25 -1.25 3.78
C PRO A 122 -19.54 0.01 2.94
N LEU A 123 -19.57 1.19 3.56
CA LEU A 123 -19.89 2.45 2.89
C LEU A 123 -18.81 2.82 1.86
N ARG A 124 -19.22 3.14 0.63
CA ARG A 124 -18.32 3.68 -0.41
C ARG A 124 -17.88 5.12 -0.10
N SER A 125 -16.67 5.49 -0.53
CA SER A 125 -16.22 6.89 -0.52
C SER A 125 -17.01 7.79 -1.48
N ASN A 126 -16.78 9.09 -1.37
CA ASN A 126 -17.26 10.10 -2.32
C ASN A 126 -16.56 9.97 -3.69
N LYS A 127 -17.11 10.71 -4.67
CA LYS A 127 -16.64 10.77 -6.06
C LYS A 127 -16.55 12.22 -6.58
N LYS A 128 -16.03 13.11 -5.73
CA LYS A 128 -15.83 14.54 -5.98
C LYS A 128 -14.50 14.86 -6.66
N ARG A 129 -13.58 13.89 -6.76
CA ARG A 129 -12.25 14.04 -7.40
C ARG A 129 -11.37 15.05 -6.65
N THR A 130 -11.30 14.88 -5.34
CA THR A 130 -10.45 15.67 -4.44
C THR A 130 -9.20 14.91 -4.02
N GLY A 131 -8.10 15.61 -3.78
CA GLY A 131 -6.84 15.06 -3.31
C GLY A 131 -5.67 15.43 -4.19
N GLU A 132 -4.52 14.81 -3.93
CA GLU A 132 -3.24 15.12 -4.56
C GLU A 132 -2.52 13.81 -4.91
N LYS A 133 -2.04 13.69 -6.15
CA LYS A 133 -1.20 12.57 -6.58
C LYS A 133 0.27 12.93 -6.38
N ASN A 134 1.11 11.93 -6.15
CA ASN A 134 2.58 12.08 -6.20
C ASN A 134 3.11 13.11 -5.19
N VAL A 135 2.45 13.20 -4.03
CA VAL A 135 2.86 14.06 -2.92
C VAL A 135 3.40 13.22 -1.78
N PRO A 136 4.40 13.70 -1.02
CA PRO A 136 4.84 13.01 0.18
C PRO A 136 3.69 12.81 1.17
N VAL A 137 3.63 11.62 1.78
CA VAL A 137 2.58 11.24 2.75
C VAL A 137 3.18 10.79 4.07
N TYR A 138 2.38 10.88 5.14
CA TYR A 138 2.75 10.35 6.45
C TYR A 138 1.76 9.27 6.87
N VAL A 139 2.17 8.01 6.73
CA VAL A 139 1.31 6.83 6.91
C VAL A 139 1.98 5.86 7.85
N GLY A 140 1.24 5.33 8.81
CA GLY A 140 1.76 4.30 9.73
C GLY A 140 3.01 4.73 10.50
N GLY A 141 3.13 6.01 10.88
CA GLY A 141 4.30 6.54 11.58
C GLY A 141 5.50 6.87 10.68
N THR A 142 5.38 6.67 9.37
CA THR A 142 6.49 6.81 8.41
C THR A 142 6.20 7.90 7.38
N PHE A 143 7.20 8.76 7.12
CA PHE A 143 7.18 9.69 5.99
C PHE A 143 7.61 8.94 4.73
N ILE A 144 6.79 9.02 3.68
CA ILE A 144 6.95 8.23 2.45
C ILE A 144 6.94 9.18 1.26
N ARG A 145 7.90 8.99 0.35
CA ARG A 145 8.01 9.74 -0.91
C ARG A 145 7.87 8.80 -2.10
N GLU A 146 7.43 9.33 -3.23
CA GLU A 146 7.46 8.60 -4.50
C GLU A 146 8.91 8.22 -4.88
N GLY A 147 9.09 7.04 -5.44
CA GLY A 147 10.40 6.50 -5.81
C GLY A 147 11.14 5.75 -4.70
N GLU A 148 10.68 5.85 -3.45
CA GLU A 148 11.09 4.95 -2.37
C GLU A 148 10.55 3.53 -2.61
N TRP A 149 11.01 2.56 -1.85
CA TRP A 149 10.64 1.15 -1.98
C TRP A 149 9.84 0.67 -0.79
N LEU A 150 8.82 -0.15 -1.03
CA LEU A 150 8.01 -0.78 0.00
C LEU A 150 8.22 -2.30 -0.03
N TYR A 151 8.31 -2.90 1.15
CA TYR A 151 8.33 -4.35 1.35
C TYR A 151 7.28 -4.69 2.40
N ALA A 152 6.39 -5.62 2.09
CA ALA A 152 5.31 -6.00 2.99
C ALA A 152 5.13 -7.52 2.98
N ASP A 153 4.97 -8.08 4.17
CA ASP A 153 4.56 -9.47 4.37
C ASP A 153 3.60 -9.56 5.58
N ASN A 154 3.50 -10.73 6.21
CA ASN A 154 2.63 -10.94 7.35
C ASN A 154 3.19 -10.36 8.67
N ASP A 155 4.50 -10.11 8.76
CA ASP A 155 5.12 -9.55 9.96
C ASP A 155 4.98 -8.02 9.99
N GLY A 156 5.07 -7.37 8.83
CA GLY A 156 4.91 -5.93 8.78
C GLY A 156 5.17 -5.29 7.42
N ILE A 157 5.47 -4.00 7.46
CA ILE A 157 5.78 -3.19 6.29
C ILE A 157 7.06 -2.40 6.56
N LEU A 158 8.00 -2.48 5.64
CA LEU A 158 9.21 -1.66 5.59
C LEU A 158 9.13 -0.68 4.43
N VAL A 159 9.69 0.51 4.64
CA VAL A 159 9.93 1.52 3.60
C VAL A 159 11.42 1.82 3.54
N SER A 160 12.01 1.74 2.35
CA SER A 160 13.43 2.03 2.11
C SER A 160 13.61 3.19 1.14
N LYS A 161 14.63 4.02 1.33
CA LYS A 161 14.98 5.09 0.38
C LYS A 161 15.44 4.56 -0.99
N PHE A 162 15.86 3.30 -1.06
CA PHE A 162 16.40 2.66 -2.26
C PHE A 162 15.99 1.18 -2.29
N GLU A 163 16.14 0.55 -3.47
CA GLU A 163 15.94 -0.89 -3.60
C GLU A 163 16.96 -1.65 -2.76
N LEU A 164 16.47 -2.49 -1.86
CA LEU A 164 17.28 -3.42 -1.08
C LEU A 164 17.51 -4.68 -1.91
N SER A 165 18.77 -5.01 -2.16
CA SER A 165 19.16 -6.31 -2.69
C SER A 165 19.02 -7.36 -1.60
N THR A 166 18.24 -8.41 -1.87
CA THR A 166 18.34 -9.70 -1.15
C THR A 166 19.67 -10.38 -1.38
#